data_AF-A0A523VG60-F1
#
_entry.id   AF-A0A523VG60-F1
#
_cell.length_a   1.000
_cell.length_b   1.000
_cell.length_c   1.000
_cell.angle_alpha   90.00
_cell.angle_beta   90.00
_cell.angle_gamma   90.00
#
_symmetry.space_group_name_H-M   'P 1'
#
loop_
_entity.id
_entity.type
_entity.pdbx_description
1 polymer ?
#
loop_
_entity_poly.entity_id
_entity_poly.type
_entity_poly.pdbx_seq_one_letter_code
_entity_poly.pdbx_strand_id
1 'polypeptide(L)' 'METGIFPLYEVENGKYRITVDMPEPLRPVEDYLKLQGRFRHLTPDKIEEMQARVNLEHKKLMNKVECLPSWSDLKE' A
#
# COMPACT_ATOMS: atom_id res chain seq x y z
N MET A 1 9.40 0.03 1.68
CA MET A 1 8.14 -0.29 2.39
C MET A 1 7.37 0.98 2.64
N GLU A 2 7.97 1.94 3.34
CA GLU A 2 7.39 3.25 3.71
C GLU A 2 6.70 4.06 2.60
N THR A 3 7.02 3.82 1.32
CA THR A 3 6.36 4.48 0.18
C THR A 3 5.03 3.84 -0.23
N GLY A 4 4.68 2.67 0.31
CA GLY A 4 3.46 1.94 -0.04
C GLY A 4 3.47 1.21 -1.39
N ILE A 5 4.54 1.31 -2.18
CA ILE A 5 4.65 0.64 -3.51
C ILE A 5 4.52 -0.88 -3.40
N PHE A 6 5.07 -1.45 -2.33
CA PHE A 6 4.94 -2.87 -1.99
C PHE A 6 4.37 -2.97 -0.57
N PRO A 7 3.04 -3.00 -0.41
CA PRO A 7 2.44 -3.15 0.91
C PRO A 7 2.67 -4.57 1.42
N LEU A 8 3.05 -4.69 2.69
CA LEU A 8 3.12 -5.97 3.38
C LEU A 8 1.93 -6.11 4.32
N TYR A 9 1.19 -7.19 4.13
CA TYR A 9 0.02 -7.53 4.93
C TYR A 9 -0.18 -9.04 4.92
N GLU A 10 -0.90 -9.51 5.92
CA GLU A 10 -1.30 -10.91 6.06
C GLU A 10 -2.81 -11.01 5.88
N VAL A 11 -3.26 -12.16 5.39
CA VAL A 11 -4.68 -12.52 5.35
C VAL A 11 -4.83 -13.88 5.99
N GLU A 12 -5.41 -13.91 7.18
CA GLU A 12 -5.64 -15.13 7.95
C GLU A 12 -7.14 -15.30 8.16
N ASN A 13 -7.69 -16.44 7.71
CA ASN A 13 -9.14 -16.74 7.79
C ASN A 13 -10.02 -15.58 7.29
N GLY A 14 -9.64 -14.92 6.21
CA GLY A 14 -10.36 -13.78 5.63
C GLY A 14 -10.11 -12.42 6.30
N LYS A 15 -9.46 -12.36 7.47
CA LYS A 15 -9.11 -11.12 8.14
C LYS A 15 -7.78 -10.58 7.65
N TYR A 16 -7.78 -9.31 7.23
CA TYR A 16 -6.58 -8.59 6.80
C TYR A 16 -5.86 -7.97 8.01
N ARG A 17 -4.53 -8.06 8.05
CA ARG A 17 -3.69 -7.44 9.07
C ARG A 17 -2.44 -6.81 8.45
N ILE A 18 -2.10 -5.61 8.89
CA ILE A 18 -0.80 -4.96 8.61
C ILE A 18 0.12 -5.25 9.80
N THR A 19 1.29 -5.82 9.55
CA THR A 19 2.28 -6.16 10.60
C THR A 19 3.49 -5.23 10.62
N VAL A 20 3.56 -4.30 9.67
CA VAL A 20 4.65 -3.35 9.52
C VAL A 20 4.14 -1.96 9.81
N ASP A 21 4.83 -1.23 10.69
CA ASP A 21 4.53 0.18 10.94
C ASP A 21 4.81 1.00 9.67
N MET A 22 3.76 1.58 9.12
CA MET A 22 3.81 2.42 7.93
C MET A 22 3.64 3.88 8.36
N PRO A 23 4.43 4.82 7.81
CA PRO A 23 4.26 6.23 8.13
C PRO A 23 2.95 6.76 7.57
N GLU A 24 2.32 7.67 8.31
CA GLU A 24 1.16 8.44 7.86
C GLU A 24 1.49 9.95 7.87
N PRO A 25 1.55 10.61 6.70
CA PRO A 25 1.34 10.06 5.36
C PRO A 25 2.50 9.16 4.88
N LEU A 26 2.21 8.30 3.91
CA LEU A 26 3.23 7.50 3.20
C LEU A 26 4.33 8.40 2.63
N ARG A 27 5.56 7.88 2.57
CA ARG A 27 6.64 8.58 1.87
C ARG A 27 6.37 8.69 0.37
N PRO A 28 6.85 9.76 -0.29
CA PRO A 28 6.71 9.89 -1.74
C PRO A 28 7.28 8.68 -2.50
N VAL A 29 6.58 8.20 -3.52
CA VAL A 29 7.03 7.08 -4.37
C VAL A 29 8.37 7.39 -5.04
N GLU A 30 8.61 8.67 -5.33
CA GLU A 30 9.86 9.16 -5.91
C GLU A 30 11.09 8.77 -5.07
N ASP A 31 10.99 8.75 -3.73
CA ASP A 31 12.10 8.37 -2.85
C ASP A 31 12.58 6.94 -3.12
N TYR A 32 11.67 6.05 -3.49
CA TYR A 32 11.99 4.68 -3.87
C TYR A 32 12.48 4.59 -5.32
N LEU A 33 11.87 5.35 -6.24
CA LEU A 33 12.16 5.27 -7.67
C LEU A 33 13.52 5.90 -8.05
N LYS A 34 13.87 7.05 -7.46
CA LYS A 34 15.06 7.83 -7.84
C LYS A 34 16.39 7.10 -7.66
N LEU A 35 16.43 6.12 -6.76
CA LEU A 35 17.63 5.31 -6.47
C LEU A 35 17.85 4.18 -7.49
N GLN A 36 16.87 3.89 -8.34
CA GLN A 36 16.88 2.72 -9.22
C GLN A 36 17.02 3.14 -10.68
N GLY A 37 18.16 2.81 -11.30
CA GLY A 37 18.46 3.22 -12.68
C GLY A 37 17.41 2.83 -13.72
N ARG A 38 16.71 1.70 -13.51
CA ARG A 38 15.60 1.24 -14.37
C ARG A 38 14.44 2.23 -14.49
N PHE A 39 14.29 3.15 -13.54
CA PHE A 39 13.21 4.14 -13.51
C PHE A 39 13.66 5.55 -13.93
N ARG A 40 14.92 5.71 -14.36
CA ARG A 40 15.48 7.03 -14.74
C ARG A 40 14.75 7.69 -15.93
N HIS A 41 14.05 6.91 -16.74
CA HIS A 41 13.30 7.39 -17.91
C HIS A 41 11.89 7.90 -17.56
N LEU A 42 11.44 7.76 -16.31
CA LEU A 42 10.11 8.21 -15.91
C LEU A 42 10.04 9.73 -15.83
N THR A 43 8.95 10.30 -16.35
CA THR A 43 8.67 11.74 -16.25
C THR A 43 7.98 12.07 -14.92
N PRO A 44 8.02 13.34 -14.47
CA PRO A 44 7.29 13.77 -13.27
C PRO A 44 5.81 13.40 -13.30
N ASP A 45 5.12 13.61 -14.42
CA ASP A 45 3.69 13.26 -14.57
C ASP A 45 3.43 11.76 -14.34
N LYS A 46 4.36 10.90 -14.77
CA LYS A 46 4.26 9.45 -14.54
C LYS A 46 4.50 9.07 -13.09
N ILE A 47 5.44 9.76 -12.42
CA ILE A 47 5.68 9.57 -10.99
C ILE A 47 4.45 10.02 -10.19
N GLU A 48 3.79 11.11 -10.58
CA GLU A 48 2.55 11.57 -9.95
C GLU A 48 1.40 10.57 -10.13
N GLU A 49 1.21 10.03 -11.34
CA GLU A 49 0.23 8.98 -11.62
C GLU A 49 0.47 7.74 -10.73
N MET A 50 1.75 7.34 -10.56
CA MET A 50 2.13 6.26 -9.67
C MET A 50 1.86 6.58 -8.20
N GLN A 51 2.12 7.81 -7.74
CA GLN A 51 1.81 8.25 -6.39
C GLN A 51 0.32 8.16 -6.10
N ALA A 52 -0.51 8.68 -7.00
CA ALA A 52 -1.97 8.63 -6.88
C ALA A 52 -2.47 7.17 -6.82
N ARG A 53 -1.90 6.30 -7.66
CA ARG A 53 -2.23 4.88 -7.67
C ARG A 53 -1.88 4.20 -6.36
N VAL A 54 -0.68 4.42 -5.83
CA VAL A 54 -0.24 3.85 -4.54
C VAL A 54 -1.13 4.33 -3.40
N ASN A 55 -1.44 5.62 -3.36
CA ASN A 55 -2.34 6.18 -2.34
C ASN A 55 -3.74 5.54 -2.39
N LEU A 56 -4.28 5.31 -3.59
CA LEU A 56 -5.58 4.65 -3.76
C LEU A 56 -5.56 3.20 -3.28
N GLU A 57 -4.54 2.43 -3.67
CA GLU A 57 -4.43 1.02 -3.29
C GLU A 57 -4.16 0.86 -1.79
N HIS A 58 -3.40 1.78 -1.18
CA HIS A 58 -3.23 1.80 0.27
C HIS A 58 -4.56 2.04 0.99
N LYS A 59 -5.37 3.02 0.56
CA LYS A 59 -6.70 3.27 1.14
C LYS A 59 -7.61 2.06 1.04
N LYS A 60 -7.61 1.37 -0.11
CA LYS A 60 -8.38 0.11 -0.27
C LYS A 60 -7.90 -0.97 0.69
N LEU A 61 -6.59 -1.11 0.89
CA LEU A 61 -6.04 -2.07 1.81
C LEU A 61 -6.43 -1.75 3.27
N MET A 62 -6.33 -0.50 3.69
CA MET A 62 -6.76 -0.09 5.04
C MET A 62 -8.25 -0.33 5.25
N ASN A 63 -9.08 -0.04 4.25
CA ASN A 63 -10.51 -0.35 4.32
C ASN A 63 -10.76 -1.86 4.48
N LYS A 64 -9.98 -2.73 3.84
CA LYS A 64 -10.07 -4.18 4.05
C LYS A 64 -9.68 -4.59 5.47
N VAL A 65 -8.63 -4.00 6.03
CA VAL A 65 -8.17 -4.25 7.40
C VAL A 65 -9.24 -3.85 8.41
N GLU A 66 -9.85 -2.69 8.22
CA GLU A 66 -10.89 -2.15 9.10
C GLU A 66 -12.22 -2.91 8.96
N CYS A 67 -12.70 -3.09 7.73
CA CYS A 67 -14.09 -3.48 7.50
C CYS A 67 -14.30 -4.96 7.20
N LEU A 68 -13.30 -5.73 6.75
CA LEU A 68 -13.52 -7.14 6.47
C LEU A 68 -13.47 -7.95 7.78
N PRO A 69 -14.54 -8.72 8.08
CA PRO A 69 -14.55 -9.64 9.20
C PRO A 69 -13.72 -10.90 8.89
N SER A 70 -13.37 -11.66 9.92
CA SER A 70 -12.88 -13.02 9.74
C SER A 70 -14.02 -13.95 9.34
N TRP A 71 -13.70 -15.11 8.76
CA TRP A 71 -14.68 -16.15 8.45
C TRP A 71 -15.39 -16.70 9.69
N SER A 72 -14.78 -16.57 10.86
CA SER A 72 -15.39 -16.97 12.14
C SER A 72 -16.51 -16.02 12.52
N ASP A 73 -16.31 -14.71 12.35
CA ASP A 73 -17.31 -13.68 12.68
C ASP A 73 -18.55 -13.75 11.78
N LEU A 74 -18.46 -14.42 10.62
CA LEU A 74 -19.57 -14.59 9.67
C LEU A 74 -20.48 -15.79 9.96
N LYS A 75 -20.08 -16.69 10.88
CA LYS A 75 -20.81 -17.94 11.17
C LYS A 75 -21.75 -17.83 12.37
N GLU A 76 -21.76 -16.69 13.06
CA GLU A 76 -22.71 -16.33 14.13
C GLU A 76 -23.89 -15.53 13.57
#